data_AF-A0A6J0VWD7-F1
#
_entry.id   AF-A0A6J0VWD7-F1
#
_cell.length_a   1.000
_cell.length_b   1.000
_cell.length_c   1.000
_cell.angle_alpha   90.00
_cell.angle_beta   90.00
_cell.angle_gamma   90.00
#
_symmetry.space_group_name_H-M   'P 1'
#
loop_
_entity.id
_entity.type
_entity.pdbx_description
1 polymer ?
#
loop_
_entity_poly.entity_id
_entity_poly.type
_entity_poly.pdbx_seq_one_letter_code
_entity_poly.pdbx_strand_id
1 'polypeptide(L)'
;MAAYLKVLPLFIMVFPGMVSRVLFPDEVACADPEICREVCSNPAGCSDIAYPKLVLELLPTGLRGLMMAVMVAALTSSLTSIFNSASTIFTMDLWNHLRPRASEKELMIVGRVFVLLLVLVSILWIPVVQASQGGQLFIYIQSISSYLQPPVAVVFIMGCFWKRANEKGAFFGLVLGLLLGLVRLILDFIYVQPRCDQLDERPAVVKDVHYLYFSMILSSVTLITVCAVSWFTEPPSKEMVSRLTWFTRHDPVVQKEQVPSATPPPLTLSQNGTPEASGTNIQFEMVQENMSKTHSCDTTTKRSKVVKAILWLCGMENKGKEQAPSRADPVIVSLEENPLVKTLLDLSLIICISCAIFLWGYFA
;
A
#
# COMPACT_ATOMS: atom_id res chain seq x y z
N MET A 1 -18.40 10.72 -6.30
CA MET A 1 -17.47 11.57 -7.09
C MET A 1 -16.30 10.80 -7.69
N ALA A 2 -15.43 10.15 -6.91
CA ALA A 2 -14.28 9.40 -7.47
C ALA A 2 -14.66 8.29 -8.48
N ALA A 3 -15.84 7.67 -8.29
CA ALA A 3 -16.37 6.67 -9.22
C ALA A 3 -16.57 7.20 -10.64
N TYR A 4 -17.01 8.46 -10.82
CA TYR A 4 -17.16 9.06 -12.15
C TYR A 4 -15.82 9.19 -12.88
N LEU A 5 -14.76 9.55 -12.15
CA LEU A 5 -13.41 9.66 -12.74
C LEU A 5 -12.85 8.31 -13.16
N LYS A 6 -13.31 7.19 -12.58
CA LYS A 6 -12.89 5.83 -13.00
C LYS A 6 -13.43 5.40 -14.36
N VAL A 7 -14.40 6.11 -14.93
CA VAL A 7 -14.86 5.87 -16.31
C VAL A 7 -13.86 6.43 -17.33
N LEU A 8 -13.11 7.48 -16.97
CA LEU A 8 -12.20 8.17 -17.89
C LEU A 8 -11.04 7.31 -18.44
N PRO A 9 -10.38 6.43 -17.66
CA PRO A 9 -9.31 5.56 -18.18
C PRO A 9 -9.72 4.73 -19.41
N LEU A 10 -10.99 4.31 -19.53
CA LEU A 10 -11.47 3.62 -20.73
C LEU A 10 -11.28 4.50 -21.99
N PHE A 11 -11.71 5.75 -21.91
CA PHE A 11 -11.66 6.68 -23.04
C PHE A 11 -10.28 7.31 -23.27
N ILE A 12 -9.50 7.53 -22.21
CA ILE A 12 -8.21 8.23 -22.28
C ILE A 12 -7.03 7.27 -22.44
N MET A 13 -7.13 6.03 -21.92
CA MET A 13 -6.05 5.05 -22.00
C MET A 13 -6.35 3.93 -23.01
N VAL A 14 -7.52 3.28 -22.93
CA VAL A 14 -7.82 2.11 -23.76
C VAL A 14 -8.11 2.49 -25.21
N PHE A 15 -8.98 3.48 -25.44
CA PHE A 15 -9.37 3.89 -26.79
C PHE A 15 -8.19 4.37 -27.65
N PRO A 16 -7.29 5.24 -27.17
CA PRO A 16 -6.11 5.62 -27.95
C PRO A 16 -5.19 4.44 -28.26
N GLY A 17 -5.09 3.45 -27.37
CA GLY A 17 -4.35 2.21 -27.63
C GLY A 17 -4.94 1.40 -28.79
N MET A 18 -6.28 1.25 -28.82
CA MET A 18 -6.96 0.56 -29.93
C MET A 18 -6.82 1.32 -31.25
N VAL A 19 -6.97 2.65 -31.23
CA VAL A 19 -6.78 3.49 -32.42
C VAL A 19 -5.35 3.37 -32.96
N SER A 20 -4.35 3.42 -32.08
CA SER A 20 -2.95 3.25 -32.45
C SER A 20 -2.66 1.89 -33.08
N ARG A 21 -3.28 0.82 -32.57
CA ARG A 21 -3.16 -0.54 -33.14
C ARG A 21 -3.71 -0.64 -34.57
N VAL A 22 -4.75 0.12 -34.91
CA VAL A 22 -5.33 0.16 -36.26
C VAL A 22 -4.53 1.06 -37.21
N LEU A 23 -3.99 2.18 -36.71
CA LEU A 23 -3.21 3.12 -37.52
C LEU A 23 -1.78 2.65 -37.81
N PHE A 24 -1.16 1.91 -36.89
CA PHE A 24 0.23 1.45 -36.98
C PHE A 24 0.33 -0.08 -36.84
N PRO A 25 -0.26 -0.85 -37.78
CA PRO A 25 -0.32 -2.30 -37.67
C PRO A 25 1.06 -2.96 -37.70
N ASP A 26 1.98 -2.48 -38.53
CA ASP A 26 3.31 -3.09 -38.71
C ASP A 26 4.24 -2.90 -37.50
N GLU A 27 4.01 -1.85 -36.71
CA GLU A 27 4.81 -1.55 -35.51
C GLU A 27 4.13 -2.02 -34.23
N VAL A 28 2.85 -1.67 -34.02
CA VAL A 28 2.13 -1.91 -32.75
C VAL A 28 1.42 -3.27 -32.76
N ALA A 29 0.92 -3.70 -33.92
CA ALA A 29 0.21 -4.96 -34.09
C ALA A 29 1.07 -6.05 -34.76
N CYS A 30 2.40 -5.90 -34.73
CA CYS A 30 3.32 -6.88 -35.30
C CYS A 30 3.03 -8.28 -34.76
N ALA A 31 2.95 -9.26 -35.66
CA ALA A 31 2.72 -10.67 -35.33
C ALA A 31 3.99 -11.52 -35.51
N ASP A 32 4.96 -11.01 -36.25
CA ASP A 32 6.23 -11.67 -36.55
C ASP A 32 7.28 -11.33 -35.47
N PRO A 33 7.88 -12.33 -34.78
CA PRO A 33 8.86 -12.12 -33.72
C PRO A 33 10.12 -11.35 -34.14
N GLU A 34 10.58 -11.54 -35.38
CA GLU A 34 11.75 -10.87 -35.92
C GLU A 34 11.47 -9.37 -36.12
N ILE A 35 10.32 -9.03 -36.70
CA ILE A 35 9.87 -7.65 -36.89
C ILE A 35 9.64 -6.97 -35.54
N CYS A 36 8.93 -7.62 -34.61
CA CYS A 36 8.69 -7.06 -33.28
C CYS A 36 10.00 -6.83 -32.50
N ARG A 37 11.01 -7.70 -32.67
CA ARG A 37 12.33 -7.52 -32.06
C ARG A 37 13.05 -6.30 -32.64
N GLU A 38 12.96 -6.06 -33.94
CA GLU A 38 13.57 -4.87 -34.56
C GLU A 38 12.92 -3.57 -34.09
N VAL A 39 11.58 -3.54 -33.98
CA VAL A 39 10.82 -2.33 -33.63
C VAL A 39 10.92 -2.00 -32.13
N CYS A 40 10.70 -2.97 -31.24
CA CYS A 40 10.57 -2.71 -29.80
C CYS A 40 11.46 -3.58 -28.90
N SER A 41 12.43 -4.32 -29.47
CA SER A 41 13.31 -5.24 -28.72
C SER A 41 12.56 -6.31 -27.93
N ASN A 42 11.32 -6.62 -28.29
CA ASN A 42 10.50 -7.63 -27.65
C ASN A 42 9.85 -8.54 -28.71
N PRO A 43 10.22 -9.83 -28.78
CA PRO A 43 9.69 -10.75 -29.80
C PRO A 43 8.23 -11.14 -29.58
N ALA A 44 7.64 -10.84 -28.42
CA ALA A 44 6.28 -11.27 -28.11
C ALA A 44 5.20 -10.22 -28.42
N GLY A 45 5.60 -8.97 -28.66
CA GLY A 45 4.70 -7.91 -29.12
C GLY A 45 5.10 -6.52 -28.64
N CYS A 46 4.61 -5.51 -29.36
CA CYS A 46 4.93 -4.10 -29.13
C CYS A 46 3.70 -3.29 -28.67
N SER A 47 2.80 -3.91 -27.89
CA SER A 47 1.55 -3.23 -27.48
C SER A 47 1.79 -2.04 -26.54
N ASP A 48 2.86 -2.08 -25.73
CA ASP A 48 3.16 -1.04 -24.75
C ASP A 48 3.63 0.30 -25.37
N ILE A 49 4.06 0.30 -26.64
CA ILE A 49 4.47 1.53 -27.35
C ILE A 49 3.32 2.25 -28.05
N ALA A 50 2.10 1.70 -28.01
CA ALA A 50 0.94 2.21 -28.73
C ALA A 50 0.63 3.69 -28.44
N TYR A 51 0.59 4.07 -27.15
CA TYR A 51 0.27 5.44 -26.74
C TYR A 51 1.38 6.44 -27.08
N PRO A 52 2.67 6.19 -26.74
CA PRO A 52 3.77 7.04 -27.20
C PRO A 52 3.80 7.21 -28.72
N LYS A 53 3.60 6.14 -29.50
CA LYS A 53 3.62 6.21 -30.97
C LYS A 53 2.57 7.17 -31.51
N LEU A 54 1.34 7.11 -30.98
CA LEU A 54 0.26 8.03 -31.35
C LEU A 54 0.62 9.50 -31.07
N VAL A 55 1.22 9.76 -29.91
CA VAL A 55 1.68 11.10 -29.49
C VAL A 55 2.79 11.63 -30.41
N LEU A 56 3.72 10.77 -30.82
CA LEU A 56 4.87 11.18 -31.63
C LEU A 56 4.49 11.43 -33.10
N GLU A 57 3.57 10.66 -33.66
CA GLU A 57 3.20 10.71 -35.08
C GLU A 57 2.05 11.68 -35.39
N LEU A 58 1.07 11.82 -34.50
CA LEU A 58 -0.13 12.63 -34.80
C LEU A 58 -0.09 14.07 -34.27
N LEU A 59 0.67 14.34 -33.20
CA LEU A 59 0.65 15.67 -32.58
C LEU A 59 1.60 16.64 -33.28
N PRO A 60 1.21 17.92 -33.44
CA PRO A 60 2.05 18.93 -34.05
C PRO A 60 3.30 19.23 -33.20
N THR A 61 4.31 19.79 -33.85
CA THR A 61 5.52 20.29 -33.19
C THR A 61 5.17 21.26 -32.06
N GLY A 62 5.83 21.13 -30.91
CA GLY A 62 5.48 21.84 -29.68
C GLY A 62 4.59 21.00 -28.76
N LEU A 63 3.41 20.58 -29.23
CA LEU A 63 2.49 19.76 -28.43
C LEU A 63 3.06 18.35 -28.17
N ARG A 64 3.76 17.78 -29.16
CA ARG A 64 4.54 16.53 -28.98
C ARG A 64 5.54 16.63 -27.83
N GLY A 65 6.30 17.74 -27.77
CA GLY A 65 7.28 17.97 -26.70
C GLY A 65 6.63 18.17 -25.33
N LEU A 66 5.53 18.93 -25.29
CA LEU A 66 4.75 19.13 -24.07
C LEU A 66 4.24 17.78 -23.52
N MET A 67 3.65 16.94 -24.37
CA MET A 67 3.11 15.64 -23.95
C MET A 67 4.21 14.70 -23.43
N MET A 68 5.36 14.63 -24.11
CA MET A 68 6.49 13.82 -23.64
C MET A 68 7.02 14.31 -22.28
N ALA A 69 7.10 15.63 -22.08
CA ALA A 69 7.51 16.21 -20.80
C ALA A 69 6.52 15.85 -19.67
N VAL A 70 5.21 15.97 -19.94
CA VAL A 70 4.14 15.59 -18.99
C VAL A 70 4.23 14.11 -18.63
N MET A 71 4.45 13.23 -19.60
CA MET A 71 4.59 11.79 -19.36
C MET A 71 5.79 11.48 -18.45
N VAL A 72 6.97 12.05 -18.75
CA VAL A 72 8.17 11.85 -17.90
C VAL A 72 7.95 12.41 -16.50
N ALA A 73 7.36 13.60 -16.37
CA ALA A 73 7.06 14.21 -15.08
C ALA A 73 6.03 13.40 -14.26
N ALA A 74 5.01 12.85 -14.91
CA ALA A 74 4.04 11.98 -14.25
C ALA A 74 4.70 10.69 -13.74
N LEU A 75 5.56 10.06 -14.56
CA LEU A 75 6.32 8.88 -14.18
C LEU A 75 7.25 9.14 -12.99
N THR A 76 8.00 10.24 -13.00
CA THR A 76 8.90 10.58 -11.88
C THR A 76 8.14 10.87 -10.59
N SER A 77 6.96 11.48 -10.69
CA SER A 77 6.07 11.71 -9.54
C SER A 77 5.57 10.40 -8.93
N SER A 78 5.04 9.48 -9.76
CA SER A 78 4.57 8.17 -9.28
C SER A 78 5.71 7.34 -8.66
N LEU A 79 6.88 7.29 -9.30
CA LEU A 79 8.04 6.58 -8.78
C LEU A 79 8.50 7.15 -7.43
N THR A 80 8.56 8.48 -7.32
CA THR A 80 8.91 9.16 -6.06
C THR A 80 7.93 8.80 -4.94
N SER A 81 6.63 8.79 -5.24
CA SER A 81 5.61 8.42 -4.25
C SER A 81 5.75 6.96 -3.81
N ILE A 82 5.95 6.03 -4.74
CA ILE A 82 6.10 4.59 -4.43
C ILE A 82 7.34 4.37 -3.55
N PHE A 83 8.49 4.92 -3.92
CA PHE A 83 9.72 4.75 -3.15
C PHE A 83 9.65 5.41 -1.77
N ASN A 84 9.00 6.57 -1.66
CA ASN A 84 8.80 7.24 -0.36
C ASN A 84 7.87 6.45 0.57
N SER A 85 6.78 5.90 0.04
CA SER A 85 5.86 5.05 0.80
C SER A 85 6.54 3.75 1.25
N ALA A 86 7.28 3.08 0.35
CA ALA A 86 8.02 1.86 0.69
C ALA A 86 9.10 2.14 1.74
N SER A 87 9.81 3.27 1.63
CA SER A 87 10.79 3.70 2.63
C SER A 87 10.15 3.94 3.99
N THR A 88 8.99 4.60 4.04
CA THR A 88 8.29 4.85 5.31
C THR A 88 7.82 3.56 5.97
N ILE A 89 7.26 2.62 5.20
CA ILE A 89 6.88 1.28 5.69
C ILE A 89 8.11 0.57 6.25
N PHE A 90 9.23 0.56 5.52
CA PHE A 90 10.45 -0.08 5.99
C PHE A 90 11.00 0.56 7.26
N THR A 91 11.04 1.90 7.34
CA THR A 91 11.62 2.59 8.50
C THR A 91 10.71 2.51 9.73
N MET A 92 9.41 2.76 9.58
CA MET A 92 8.46 2.80 10.69
C MET A 92 8.05 1.41 11.16
N ASP A 93 7.78 0.48 10.24
CA ASP A 93 7.20 -0.81 10.60
C ASP A 93 8.28 -1.86 10.88
N LEU A 94 9.39 -1.84 10.14
CA LEU A 94 10.46 -2.83 10.29
C LEU A 94 11.64 -2.29 11.12
N TRP A 95 12.24 -1.16 10.73
CA TRP A 95 13.45 -0.65 11.39
C TRP A 95 13.20 -0.26 12.84
N ASN A 96 12.09 0.42 13.13
CA ASN A 96 11.73 0.79 14.51
C ASN A 96 11.41 -0.44 15.37
N HIS A 97 10.88 -1.52 14.78
CA HIS A 97 10.65 -2.77 15.50
C HIS A 97 11.98 -3.50 15.82
N LEU A 98 12.93 -3.54 14.87
CA LEU A 98 14.25 -4.13 15.10
C LEU A 98 15.12 -3.29 16.04
N ARG A 99 15.01 -1.96 15.98
CA ARG A 99 15.75 -1.02 16.83
C ARG A 99 14.79 -0.05 17.53
N PRO A 100 14.21 -0.43 18.68
CA PRO A 100 13.20 0.36 19.41
C PRO A 100 13.66 1.72 19.95
N ARG A 101 14.96 2.05 19.84
CA ARG A 101 15.56 3.33 20.25
C ARG A 101 16.29 4.01 19.09
N ALA A 102 15.75 3.91 17.87
CA ALA A 102 16.30 4.61 16.72
C ALA A 102 16.09 6.13 16.87
N SER A 103 17.13 6.92 16.62
CA SER A 103 17.00 8.39 16.55
C SER A 103 16.30 8.80 15.26
N GLU A 104 15.55 9.90 15.25
CA GLU A 104 14.92 10.43 14.03
C GLU A 104 15.92 10.66 12.89
N LYS A 105 17.14 11.08 13.21
CA LYS A 105 18.22 11.26 12.23
C LYS A 105 18.63 9.94 11.59
N GLU A 106 18.68 8.88 12.40
CA GLU A 106 18.97 7.54 11.92
C GLU A 106 17.87 7.05 10.99
N LEU A 107 16.61 7.24 11.39
CA LEU A 107 15.46 6.83 10.60
C LEU A 107 15.43 7.49 9.22
N MET A 108 15.74 8.79 9.15
CA MET A 108 15.81 9.49 7.87
C MET A 108 16.98 9.03 6.99
N ILE A 109 18.15 8.75 7.57
CA ILE A 109 19.31 8.23 6.82
C ILE A 109 18.99 6.83 6.28
N VAL A 110 18.46 5.94 7.12
CA VAL A 110 18.08 4.58 6.73
C VAL A 110 17.05 4.61 5.62
N GLY A 111 16.04 5.47 5.72
CA GLY A 111 15.04 5.63 4.66
C GLY A 111 15.66 6.03 3.31
N ARG A 112 16.54 7.03 3.30
CA ARG A 112 17.23 7.46 2.06
C ARG A 112 18.12 6.36 1.47
N VAL A 113 18.85 5.63 2.31
CA VAL A 113 19.68 4.49 1.85
C VAL A 113 18.81 3.38 1.28
N PHE A 114 17.67 3.09 1.91
CA PHE A 114 16.72 2.10 1.43
C PHE A 114 16.14 2.48 0.07
N VAL A 115 15.81 3.76 -0.16
CA VAL A 115 15.38 4.24 -1.49
C VAL A 115 16.46 3.98 -2.56
N LEU A 116 17.72 4.27 -2.27
CA LEU A 116 18.82 3.99 -3.21
C LEU A 116 18.94 2.49 -3.52
N LEU A 117 18.78 1.64 -2.50
CA LEU A 117 18.79 0.18 -2.67
C LEU A 117 17.60 -0.28 -3.52
N LEU A 118 16.39 0.23 -3.29
CA LEU A 118 15.20 -0.10 -4.08
C LEU A 118 15.37 0.31 -5.55
N VAL A 119 15.96 1.47 -5.83
CA VAL A 119 16.26 1.91 -7.20
C VAL A 119 17.22 0.94 -7.87
N LEU A 120 18.29 0.52 -7.18
CA LEU A 120 19.25 -0.43 -7.72
C LEU A 120 18.58 -1.78 -8.04
N VAL A 121 17.80 -2.33 -7.10
CA VAL A 121 17.07 -3.59 -7.31
C VAL A 121 16.07 -3.48 -8.46
N SER A 122 15.37 -2.34 -8.58
CA SER A 122 14.42 -2.09 -9.68
C SER A 122 15.10 -2.09 -11.05
N ILE A 123 16.29 -1.49 -11.17
CA ILE A 123 17.08 -1.51 -12.42
C ILE A 123 17.54 -2.94 -12.75
N LEU A 124 18.01 -3.69 -11.75
CA LEU A 124 18.41 -5.08 -11.92
C LEU A 124 17.25 -6.00 -12.31
N TRP A 125 16.00 -5.61 -12.00
CA TRP A 125 14.81 -6.38 -12.33
C TRP A 125 14.32 -6.19 -13.77
N ILE A 126 14.78 -5.16 -14.50
CA ILE A 126 14.33 -4.86 -15.88
C ILE A 126 14.47 -6.06 -16.84
N PRO A 127 15.60 -6.78 -16.89
CA PRO A 127 15.76 -7.92 -17.80
C PRO A 127 14.79 -9.07 -17.47
N VAL A 128 14.45 -9.25 -16.20
CA VAL A 128 13.50 -10.29 -15.75
C VAL A 128 12.10 -9.98 -16.27
N VAL A 129 11.67 -8.71 -16.20
CA VAL A 129 10.38 -8.27 -16.73
C VAL A 129 10.31 -8.50 -18.25
N GLN A 130 11.38 -8.17 -18.97
CA GLN A 130 11.46 -8.39 -20.42
C GLN A 130 11.39 -9.86 -20.81
N ALA A 131 11.93 -10.76 -19.98
CA ALA A 131 11.90 -12.21 -20.23
C ALA A 131 10.56 -12.88 -19.84
N SER A 132 9.88 -12.36 -18.82
CA SER A 132 8.76 -13.06 -18.17
C SER A 132 7.44 -12.98 -18.96
N GLN A 133 7.12 -11.86 -19.62
CA GLN A 133 5.79 -11.67 -20.24
C GLN A 133 5.85 -10.85 -21.53
N GLY A 134 5.88 -11.55 -22.66
CA GLY A 134 4.85 -11.42 -23.70
C GLY A 134 4.64 -10.08 -24.45
N GLY A 135 5.29 -8.98 -24.08
CA GLY A 135 4.98 -7.66 -24.63
C GLY A 135 3.72 -6.99 -24.08
N GLN A 136 3.26 -7.43 -22.89
CA GLN A 136 2.06 -6.91 -22.23
C GLN A 136 2.33 -6.63 -20.74
N LEU A 137 2.95 -5.49 -20.44
CA LEU A 137 3.32 -5.10 -19.07
C LEU A 137 2.11 -5.01 -18.12
N PHE A 138 0.94 -4.64 -18.61
CA PHE A 138 -0.27 -4.55 -17.79
C PHE A 138 -0.69 -5.91 -17.22
N ILE A 139 -0.64 -6.96 -18.04
CA ILE A 139 -1.00 -8.33 -17.60
C ILE A 139 0.00 -8.83 -16.56
N TYR A 140 1.29 -8.53 -16.74
CA TYR A 140 2.33 -8.85 -15.76
C TYR A 140 2.09 -8.20 -14.39
N ILE A 141 1.83 -6.88 -14.36
CA ILE A 141 1.57 -6.18 -13.09
C ILE A 141 0.31 -6.73 -12.43
N GLN A 142 -0.73 -7.02 -13.23
CA GLN A 142 -1.99 -7.54 -12.74
C GLN A 142 -1.87 -8.97 -12.21
N SER A 143 -1.07 -9.84 -12.85
CA SER A 143 -0.87 -11.22 -12.39
C SER A 143 -0.14 -11.24 -11.04
N ILE A 144 0.95 -10.48 -10.89
CA ILE A 144 1.67 -10.35 -9.61
C ILE A 144 0.75 -9.82 -8.51
N SER A 145 -0.01 -8.76 -8.83
CA SER A 145 -0.99 -8.20 -7.89
C SER A 145 -2.04 -9.25 -7.48
N SER A 146 -2.49 -10.07 -8.44
CA SER A 146 -3.45 -11.15 -8.22
C SER A 146 -2.89 -12.32 -7.40
N TYR A 147 -1.57 -12.44 -7.24
CA TYR A 147 -0.95 -13.47 -6.40
C TYR A 147 -0.72 -13.01 -4.96
N LEU A 148 -0.56 -11.71 -4.73
CA LEU A 148 -0.17 -11.17 -3.41
C LEU A 148 -1.29 -10.40 -2.69
N GLN A 149 -2.12 -9.67 -3.43
CA GLN A 149 -3.17 -8.81 -2.85
C GLN A 149 -4.39 -9.58 -2.27
N PRO A 150 -4.86 -10.71 -2.85
CA PRO A 150 -6.12 -11.29 -2.40
C PRO A 150 -6.14 -11.75 -0.94
N PRO A 151 -5.09 -12.39 -0.38
CA PRO A 151 -5.07 -12.76 1.04
C PRO A 151 -5.24 -11.55 1.98
N VAL A 152 -4.59 -10.43 1.64
CA VAL A 152 -4.70 -9.16 2.39
C VAL A 152 -6.12 -8.60 2.31
N ALA A 153 -6.70 -8.60 1.12
CA ALA A 153 -8.07 -8.12 0.91
C ALA A 153 -9.09 -8.97 1.71
N VAL A 154 -8.94 -10.29 1.71
CA VAL A 154 -9.81 -11.19 2.48
C VAL A 154 -9.72 -10.90 3.98
N VAL A 155 -8.51 -10.81 4.55
CA VAL A 155 -8.36 -10.50 5.97
C VAL A 155 -8.92 -9.13 6.32
N PHE A 156 -8.74 -8.12 5.46
CA PHE A 156 -9.31 -6.80 5.67
C PHE A 156 -10.84 -6.82 5.65
N ILE A 157 -11.45 -7.48 4.65
CA ILE A 157 -12.91 -7.64 4.55
C ILE A 157 -13.45 -8.38 5.78
N MET A 158 -12.80 -9.48 6.19
CA MET A 158 -13.21 -10.23 7.38
C MET A 158 -13.05 -9.40 8.65
N GLY A 159 -11.98 -8.61 8.78
CA GLY A 159 -11.79 -7.69 9.90
C GLY A 159 -12.88 -6.61 9.99
N CYS A 160 -13.32 -6.06 8.85
CA CYS A 160 -14.38 -5.05 8.83
C CYS A 160 -15.79 -5.62 9.05
N PHE A 161 -16.11 -6.79 8.47
CA PHE A 161 -17.47 -7.31 8.42
C PHE A 161 -17.73 -8.52 9.35
N TRP A 162 -16.71 -9.12 9.97
CA TRP A 162 -16.89 -10.29 10.83
C TRP A 162 -16.35 -10.08 12.25
N LYS A 163 -17.26 -9.92 13.22
CA LYS A 163 -16.93 -9.71 14.65
C LYS A 163 -16.08 -10.83 15.27
N ARG A 164 -16.06 -12.01 14.67
CA ARG A 164 -15.31 -13.18 15.17
C ARG A 164 -13.95 -13.38 14.51
N ALA A 165 -13.60 -12.57 13.50
CA ALA A 165 -12.24 -12.58 12.97
C ALA A 165 -11.25 -12.25 14.09
N ASN A 166 -10.23 -13.09 14.27
CA ASN A 166 -9.23 -12.92 15.32
C ASN A 166 -7.81 -12.89 14.76
N GLU A 167 -6.87 -12.43 15.58
CA GLU A 167 -5.45 -12.26 15.20
C GLU A 167 -4.84 -13.56 14.67
N LYS A 168 -5.11 -14.70 15.34
CA LYS A 168 -4.60 -16.01 14.91
C LYS A 168 -5.13 -16.41 13.54
N GLY A 169 -6.44 -16.25 13.29
CA GLY A 169 -7.05 -16.55 12.00
C GLY A 169 -6.53 -15.65 10.88
N ALA A 170 -6.40 -14.34 11.15
CA ALA A 170 -5.79 -13.39 10.24
C ALA A 170 -4.33 -13.76 9.91
N PHE A 171 -3.52 -14.10 10.92
CA PHE A 171 -2.12 -14.48 10.76
C PHE A 171 -1.97 -15.74 9.91
N PHE A 172 -2.62 -16.85 10.28
CA PHE A 172 -2.51 -18.10 9.53
C PHE A 172 -3.14 -18.00 8.12
N GLY A 173 -4.21 -17.24 7.97
CA GLY A 173 -4.81 -16.94 6.66
C GLY A 173 -3.84 -16.19 5.75
N LEU A 174 -3.22 -15.11 6.25
CA LEU A 174 -2.21 -14.34 5.50
C LEU A 174 -1.00 -15.20 5.16
N VAL A 175 -0.46 -15.96 6.12
CA VAL A 175 0.72 -16.80 5.90
C VAL A 175 0.43 -17.85 4.83
N LEU A 176 -0.65 -18.62 4.96
CA LEU A 176 -0.99 -19.66 3.98
C LEU A 176 -1.32 -19.05 2.60
N GLY A 177 -2.11 -17.98 2.56
CA GLY A 177 -2.46 -17.30 1.32
C GLY A 177 -1.24 -16.71 0.61
N LEU A 178 -0.36 -16.02 1.33
CA LEU A 178 0.87 -15.47 0.74
C LEU A 178 1.84 -16.58 0.30
N LEU A 179 1.96 -17.68 1.05
CA LEU A 179 2.79 -18.82 0.64
C LEU A 179 2.28 -19.44 -0.68
N LEU A 180 0.97 -19.69 -0.79
CA LEU A 180 0.38 -20.22 -2.03
C LEU A 180 0.54 -19.25 -3.21
N GLY A 181 0.36 -17.95 -2.96
CA GLY A 181 0.62 -16.89 -3.93
C GLY A 181 2.08 -16.85 -4.41
N LEU A 182 3.03 -16.93 -3.47
CA LEU A 182 4.47 -16.97 -3.77
C LEU A 182 4.86 -18.24 -4.54
N VAL A 183 4.31 -19.40 -4.18
CA VAL A 183 4.54 -20.64 -4.95
C VAL A 183 4.06 -20.46 -6.38
N ARG A 184 2.87 -19.88 -6.60
CA ARG A 184 2.39 -19.59 -7.95
C ARG A 184 3.28 -18.61 -8.71
N LEU A 185 3.69 -17.53 -8.04
CA LEU A 185 4.61 -16.54 -8.61
C LEU A 185 5.92 -17.21 -9.08
N ILE A 186 6.53 -18.04 -8.23
CA ILE A 186 7.77 -18.75 -8.54
C ILE A 186 7.56 -19.72 -9.71
N LEU A 187 6.43 -20.45 -9.73
CA LEU A 187 6.11 -21.35 -10.83
C LEU A 187 5.96 -20.61 -12.16
N ASP A 188 5.31 -19.46 -12.19
CA ASP A 188 5.18 -18.64 -13.41
C ASP A 188 6.54 -18.08 -13.87
N PHE A 189 7.49 -17.84 -12.95
CA PHE A 189 8.86 -17.44 -13.31
C PHE A 189 9.70 -18.60 -13.85
N ILE A 190 9.53 -19.82 -13.34
CA ILE A 190 10.27 -21.00 -13.80
C ILE A 190 9.71 -21.50 -15.14
N TYR A 191 8.38 -21.55 -15.24
CA TYR A 191 7.63 -22.11 -16.37
C TYR A 191 7.09 -21.00 -17.27
N VAL A 192 8.01 -20.30 -17.94
CA VAL A 192 7.67 -19.24 -18.89
C VAL A 192 6.85 -19.81 -20.04
N GLN A 193 5.86 -19.05 -20.51
CA GLN A 193 5.03 -19.45 -21.64
C GLN A 193 5.92 -19.70 -22.88
N PRO A 194 5.94 -20.92 -23.42
CA PRO A 194 6.68 -21.21 -24.63
C PRO A 194 5.99 -20.53 -25.82
N ARG A 195 6.74 -20.39 -26.90
CA ARG A 195 6.21 -19.84 -28.15
C ARG A 195 5.16 -20.79 -28.75
N CYS A 196 4.27 -20.25 -29.58
CA CYS A 196 3.18 -21.02 -30.20
C CYS A 196 3.67 -22.22 -31.04
N ASP A 197 4.93 -22.21 -31.49
CA ASP A 197 5.59 -23.26 -32.26
C ASP A 197 6.26 -24.34 -31.40
N GLN A 198 6.29 -24.18 -30.08
CA GLN A 198 6.97 -25.10 -29.15
C GLN A 198 5.98 -25.91 -28.29
N LEU A 199 6.41 -27.11 -27.89
CA LEU A 199 5.61 -27.96 -27.01
C LEU A 199 5.49 -27.32 -25.61
N ASP A 200 4.27 -27.26 -25.07
CA ASP A 200 4.01 -26.66 -23.76
C ASP A 200 4.22 -27.69 -22.63
N GLU A 201 5.41 -27.64 -22.00
CA GLU A 201 5.81 -28.50 -20.88
C GLU A 201 5.39 -27.96 -19.49
N ARG A 202 4.63 -26.86 -19.44
CA ARG A 202 4.27 -26.23 -18.16
C ARG A 202 3.32 -27.14 -17.35
N PRO A 203 3.42 -27.17 -16.01
CA PRO A 203 2.49 -27.92 -15.17
C PRO A 203 1.05 -27.49 -15.42
N ALA A 204 0.09 -28.43 -15.34
CA ALA A 204 -1.34 -28.15 -15.58
C ALA A 204 -1.88 -26.98 -14.75
N VAL A 205 -1.41 -26.82 -13.51
CA VAL A 205 -1.78 -25.67 -12.66
C VAL A 205 -1.37 -24.35 -13.30
N VAL A 206 -0.17 -24.26 -13.89
CA VAL A 206 0.34 -23.05 -14.55
C VAL A 206 -0.36 -22.81 -15.88
N LYS A 207 -0.53 -23.87 -16.66
CA LYS A 207 -1.06 -23.85 -18.02
C LYS A 207 -2.55 -23.56 -18.08
N ASP A 208 -3.36 -24.29 -17.30
CA ASP A 208 -4.82 -24.32 -17.45
C ASP A 208 -5.52 -23.31 -16.54
N VAL A 209 -4.85 -22.84 -15.47
CA VAL A 209 -5.43 -21.89 -14.51
C VAL A 209 -4.90 -20.48 -14.79
N HIS A 210 -5.75 -19.67 -15.43
CA HIS A 210 -5.49 -18.24 -15.61
C HIS A 210 -5.35 -17.51 -14.26
N TYR A 211 -4.51 -16.48 -14.18
CA TYR A 211 -4.18 -15.77 -12.93
C TYR A 211 -5.41 -15.23 -12.18
N LEU A 212 -6.47 -14.85 -12.91
CA LEU A 212 -7.74 -14.39 -12.32
C LEU A 212 -8.48 -15.52 -11.60
N TYR A 213 -8.57 -16.72 -12.20
CA TYR A 213 -9.17 -17.88 -11.54
C TYR A 213 -8.34 -18.30 -10.34
N PHE A 214 -7.01 -18.27 -10.46
CA PHE A 214 -6.12 -18.55 -9.35
C PHE A 214 -6.35 -17.58 -8.18
N SER A 215 -6.53 -16.28 -8.45
CA SER A 215 -6.85 -15.27 -7.42
C SER A 215 -8.15 -15.56 -6.67
N MET A 216 -9.19 -16.04 -7.36
CA MET A 216 -10.44 -16.47 -6.70
C MET A 216 -10.24 -17.70 -5.83
N ILE A 217 -9.46 -18.69 -6.31
CA ILE A 217 -9.11 -19.88 -5.52
C ILE A 217 -8.32 -19.46 -4.28
N LEU A 218 -7.31 -18.59 -4.44
CA LEU A 218 -6.46 -18.09 -3.37
C LEU A 218 -7.26 -17.33 -2.31
N SER A 219 -8.19 -16.49 -2.75
CA SER A 219 -9.12 -15.77 -1.87
C SER A 219 -9.99 -16.74 -1.08
N SER A 220 -10.52 -17.78 -1.74
CA SER A 220 -11.37 -18.79 -1.12
C SER A 220 -10.60 -19.61 -0.08
N VAL A 221 -9.39 -20.06 -0.40
CA VAL A 221 -8.52 -20.79 0.54
C VAL A 221 -8.16 -19.92 1.74
N THR A 222 -7.82 -18.65 1.52
CA THR A 222 -7.53 -17.71 2.60
C THR A 222 -8.76 -17.51 3.49
N LEU A 223 -9.93 -17.30 2.89
CA LEU A 223 -11.19 -17.12 3.61
C LEU A 223 -11.53 -18.33 4.46
N ILE A 224 -11.45 -19.54 3.89
CA ILE A 224 -11.69 -20.79 4.62
C ILE A 224 -10.73 -20.93 5.79
N THR A 225 -9.45 -20.59 5.60
CA THR A 225 -8.42 -20.68 6.64
C THR A 225 -8.68 -19.70 7.78
N VAL A 226 -8.98 -18.44 7.45
CA VAL A 226 -9.36 -17.43 8.46
C VAL A 226 -10.59 -17.89 9.23
N CYS A 227 -11.63 -18.35 8.53
CA CYS A 227 -12.86 -18.82 9.15
C CYS A 227 -12.64 -20.02 10.08
N ALA A 228 -11.95 -21.05 9.61
CA ALA A 228 -11.67 -22.26 10.36
C ALA A 228 -10.84 -21.94 11.61
N VAL A 229 -9.70 -21.24 11.45
CA VAL A 229 -8.82 -20.93 12.57
C VAL A 229 -9.52 -20.03 13.57
N SER A 230 -10.27 -19.00 13.13
CA SER A 230 -11.03 -18.13 14.04
C SER A 230 -12.19 -18.83 14.76
N TRP A 231 -12.71 -19.94 14.24
CA TRP A 231 -13.67 -20.76 14.98
C TRP A 231 -13.00 -21.66 16.03
N PHE A 232 -11.86 -22.28 15.69
CA PHE A 232 -11.14 -23.18 16.59
C PHE A 232 -10.27 -22.46 17.64
N THR A 233 -10.12 -21.15 17.54
CA THR A 233 -9.35 -20.35 18.51
C THR A 233 -10.26 -19.42 19.33
N GLU A 234 -9.68 -18.85 20.38
CA GLU A 234 -10.40 -17.99 21.32
C GLU A 234 -11.02 -16.78 20.61
N PRO A 235 -12.28 -16.42 20.95
CA PRO A 235 -12.91 -15.23 20.41
C PRO A 235 -12.23 -13.96 20.91
N PRO A 236 -12.16 -12.89 20.08
CA PRO A 236 -11.63 -11.61 20.51
C PRO A 236 -12.50 -11.01 21.64
N SER A 237 -11.88 -10.33 22.60
CA SER A 237 -12.59 -9.63 23.66
C SER A 237 -13.44 -8.49 23.07
N LYS A 238 -14.56 -8.16 23.72
CA LYS A 238 -15.50 -7.12 23.24
C LYS A 238 -14.84 -5.74 23.10
N GLU A 239 -13.84 -5.47 23.93
CA GLU A 239 -13.03 -4.23 23.88
C GLU A 239 -12.24 -4.10 22.59
N MET A 240 -11.68 -5.20 22.07
CA MET A 240 -10.89 -5.18 20.82
C MET A 240 -11.74 -5.07 19.56
N VAL A 241 -13.07 -5.19 19.66
CA VAL A 241 -13.99 -5.21 18.51
C VAL A 241 -14.94 -4.01 18.52
N SER A 242 -15.13 -3.36 19.67
CA SER A 242 -16.00 -2.17 19.78
C SER A 242 -15.54 -1.07 18.81
N ARG A 243 -16.48 -0.53 18.04
CA ARG A 243 -16.28 0.52 17.01
C ARG A 243 -15.34 0.20 15.85
N LEU A 244 -14.81 -1.02 15.75
CA LEU A 244 -13.86 -1.40 14.69
C LEU A 244 -14.52 -2.16 13.53
N THR A 245 -15.65 -2.82 13.76
CA THR A 245 -16.39 -3.54 12.71
C THR A 245 -17.62 -2.76 12.28
N TRP A 246 -18.09 -3.01 11.05
CA TRP A 246 -19.30 -2.38 10.51
C TRP A 246 -20.52 -2.53 11.44
N PHE A 247 -20.61 -3.68 12.11
CA PHE A 247 -21.70 -4.03 13.01
C PHE A 247 -21.49 -3.59 14.47
N THR A 248 -20.31 -3.08 14.83
CA THR A 248 -19.99 -2.53 16.17
C THR A 248 -19.74 -1.02 16.13
N ARG A 249 -19.91 -0.36 14.96
CA ARG A 249 -19.61 1.07 14.77
C ARG A 249 -20.36 2.02 15.71
N HIS A 250 -21.53 1.60 16.20
CA HIS A 250 -22.36 2.39 17.13
C HIS A 250 -22.24 1.93 18.58
N ASP A 251 -21.37 0.96 18.89
CA ASP A 251 -21.18 0.48 20.25
C ASP A 251 -20.59 1.59 21.15
N PRO A 252 -20.91 1.62 22.45
CA PRO A 252 -20.29 2.53 23.39
C PRO A 252 -18.79 2.26 23.50
N VAL A 253 -17.99 3.31 23.71
CA VAL A 253 -16.55 3.17 23.93
C VAL A 253 -16.35 2.45 25.25
N VAL A 254 -15.85 1.22 25.21
CA VAL A 254 -15.44 0.49 26.41
C VAL A 254 -13.98 0.86 26.67
N GLN A 255 -13.73 1.74 27.64
CA GLN A 255 -12.38 2.05 28.10
C GLN A 255 -11.95 1.01 29.14
N LYS A 256 -10.69 0.60 29.07
CA LYS A 256 -10.08 -0.38 29.97
C LYS A 256 -10.04 0.17 31.40
N GLU A 257 -10.81 -0.37 32.34
CA GLU A 257 -10.64 -0.10 33.78
C GLU A 257 -9.31 -0.72 34.25
N GLN A 258 -8.34 0.13 34.57
CA GLN A 258 -7.13 -0.28 35.29
C GLN A 258 -7.52 -0.71 36.70
N VAL A 259 -7.41 -2.00 36.98
CA VAL A 259 -7.61 -2.60 38.31
C VAL A 259 -6.60 -1.98 39.31
N PRO A 260 -7.03 -1.32 40.40
CA PRO A 260 -6.12 -0.86 41.44
C PRO A 260 -5.65 -2.05 42.29
N SER A 261 -4.34 -2.24 42.37
CA SER A 261 -3.70 -3.19 43.27
C SER A 261 -3.85 -2.74 44.73
N ALA A 262 -4.34 -3.67 45.56
CA ALA A 262 -4.13 -3.82 47.00
C ALA A 262 -4.35 -2.62 47.96
N THR A 263 -5.28 -2.84 48.88
CA THR A 263 -5.60 -2.11 50.12
C THR A 263 -4.39 -1.56 50.90
N PRO A 264 -4.51 -0.36 51.52
CA PRO A 264 -3.82 -0.03 52.77
C PRO A 264 -4.80 0.10 53.98
N PRO A 265 -4.32 -0.09 55.22
CA PRO A 265 -5.13 -0.21 56.45
C PRO A 265 -5.62 1.14 57.05
N PRO A 266 -6.49 1.16 58.09
CA PRO A 266 -7.35 2.31 58.41
C PRO A 266 -6.80 3.28 59.49
N LEU A 267 -7.40 4.49 59.49
CA LEU A 267 -7.40 5.61 60.48
C LEU A 267 -6.15 6.52 60.43
N THR A 268 -6.25 7.87 60.41
CA THR A 268 -6.92 8.75 61.39
C THR A 268 -7.40 10.10 60.84
N LEU A 269 -8.40 10.63 61.56
CA LEU A 269 -9.12 11.91 61.47
C LEU A 269 -8.25 13.20 61.46
N SER A 270 -8.59 14.19 60.62
CA SER A 270 -8.61 15.61 61.02
C SER A 270 -9.47 16.47 60.08
N GLN A 271 -10.28 17.35 60.67
CA GLN A 271 -11.28 18.24 60.05
C GLN A 271 -10.66 19.53 59.50
N ASN A 272 -11.14 19.98 58.33
CA ASN A 272 -11.70 21.33 58.02
C ASN A 272 -11.42 21.80 56.58
N GLY A 273 -12.47 22.25 55.88
CA GLY A 273 -12.40 23.17 54.72
C GLY A 273 -12.89 22.61 53.37
N THR A 274 -14.11 22.96 52.96
CA THR A 274 -14.74 22.78 51.63
C THR A 274 -14.31 23.87 50.61
N PRO A 275 -14.65 23.81 49.31
CA PRO A 275 -14.33 22.78 48.31
C PRO A 275 -13.68 23.42 47.04
N GLU A 276 -12.60 22.86 46.49
CA GLU A 276 -12.14 23.20 45.13
C GLU A 276 -11.93 21.94 44.29
N ALA A 277 -12.64 21.91 43.15
CA ALA A 277 -12.59 20.86 42.16
C ALA A 277 -11.23 20.88 41.44
N SER A 278 -10.46 19.81 41.58
CA SER A 278 -9.23 19.60 40.81
C SER A 278 -9.20 18.15 40.32
N GLY A 279 -9.67 17.95 39.08
CA GLY A 279 -9.62 16.67 38.38
C GLY A 279 -8.21 16.40 37.88
N THR A 280 -7.50 15.50 38.55
CA THR A 280 -6.13 15.11 38.23
C THR A 280 -6.13 14.11 37.07
N ASN A 281 -5.44 14.47 35.98
CA ASN A 281 -5.16 13.60 34.84
C ASN A 281 -4.18 12.50 35.26
N ILE A 282 -4.50 11.23 34.98
CA ILE A 282 -3.55 10.12 35.13
C ILE A 282 -2.67 10.05 33.87
N GLN A 283 -1.38 10.15 34.17
CA GLN A 283 -0.21 10.19 33.33
C GLN A 283 0.19 8.75 32.96
N PHE A 284 0.42 8.48 31.67
CA PHE A 284 1.13 7.28 31.25
C PHE A 284 2.60 7.46 31.63
N GLU A 285 3.04 6.80 32.70
CA GLU A 285 4.44 6.70 33.09
C GLU A 285 5.20 5.89 32.02
N MET A 286 5.99 6.60 31.20
CA MET A 286 7.26 6.04 30.74
C MET A 286 8.21 6.07 31.93
N VAL A 287 8.77 4.91 32.25
CA VAL A 287 9.85 4.76 33.23
C VAL A 287 11.01 5.68 32.83
N GLN A 288 11.10 6.79 33.55
CA GLN A 288 12.24 7.69 33.55
C GLN A 288 13.11 7.30 34.74
N GLU A 289 14.15 6.50 34.51
CA GLU A 289 15.22 6.37 35.49
C GLU A 289 16.24 7.51 35.33
N ASN A 290 16.40 8.24 36.43
CA ASN A 290 17.26 9.40 36.57
C ASN A 290 18.75 9.03 36.49
N MET A 291 19.40 9.59 35.48
CA MET A 291 20.63 10.39 35.57
C MET A 291 21.64 10.06 36.68
N SER A 292 22.69 9.32 36.34
CA SER A 292 24.01 9.56 36.93
C SER A 292 24.74 10.65 36.12
N LYS A 293 24.74 11.88 36.65
CA LYS A 293 25.70 12.93 36.26
C LYS A 293 27.11 12.40 36.45
N THR A 294 27.95 12.39 35.41
CA THR A 294 29.41 12.56 35.59
C THR A 294 30.04 13.14 34.32
N HIS A 295 30.64 14.32 34.51
CA HIS A 295 31.60 15.04 33.67
C HIS A 295 31.17 15.58 32.29
N SER A 296 30.88 16.88 32.32
CA SER A 296 31.32 17.87 31.34
C SER A 296 32.68 17.52 30.74
N CYS A 297 32.72 17.39 29.41
CA CYS A 297 33.89 17.74 28.63
C CYS A 297 33.41 18.40 27.34
N ASP A 298 33.33 19.73 27.40
CA ASP A 298 33.27 20.61 26.24
C ASP A 298 34.47 20.29 25.33
N THR A 299 34.23 19.57 24.24
CA THR A 299 35.15 19.55 23.09
C THR A 299 34.37 19.94 21.86
N THR A 300 34.38 21.26 21.60
CA THR A 300 33.99 21.89 20.34
C THR A 300 34.87 21.36 19.21
N THR A 301 34.55 20.17 18.71
CA THR A 301 35.22 19.61 17.54
C THR A 301 34.70 20.37 16.32
N LYS A 302 35.56 21.20 15.71
CA LYS A 302 35.29 21.93 14.46
C LYS A 302 34.80 20.94 13.39
N ARG A 303 33.48 20.84 13.18
CA ARG A 303 32.89 19.99 12.15
C ARG A 303 33.22 20.58 10.76
N SER A 304 33.84 19.79 9.89
CA SER A 304 34.22 20.21 8.53
C SER A 304 33.04 20.76 7.75
N LYS A 305 33.26 21.82 6.93
CA LYS A 305 32.24 22.43 6.06
C LYS A 305 31.58 21.40 5.13
N VAL A 306 32.30 20.34 4.77
CA VAL A 306 31.80 19.21 3.96
C VAL A 306 30.74 18.42 4.73
N VAL A 307 30.95 18.16 6.02
CA VAL A 307 29.95 17.48 6.87
C VAL A 307 28.72 18.36 7.05
N LYS A 308 28.90 19.69 7.17
CA LYS A 308 27.77 20.61 7.24
C LYS A 308 26.98 20.68 5.92
N ALA A 309 27.67 20.63 4.78
CA ALA A 309 27.05 20.56 3.45
C ALA A 309 26.30 19.23 3.24
N ILE A 310 26.86 18.10 3.69
CA ILE A 310 26.20 16.80 3.64
C ILE A 310 24.97 16.79 4.56
N LEU A 311 25.08 17.30 5.79
CA LEU A 311 23.94 17.41 6.71
C LEU A 311 22.84 18.33 6.16
N TRP A 312 23.22 19.42 5.49
CA TRP A 312 22.30 20.34 4.81
C TRP A 312 21.61 19.70 3.60
N LEU A 313 22.35 19.00 2.73
CA LEU A 313 21.81 18.18 1.64
C LEU A 313 20.91 17.05 2.18
N CYS A 314 21.25 16.54 3.36
CA CYS A 314 20.45 15.56 4.10
C CYS A 314 19.23 16.19 4.80
N GLY A 315 18.99 17.50 4.73
CA GLY A 315 17.88 18.16 5.41
C GLY A 315 17.94 18.09 6.95
N MET A 316 19.09 17.71 7.50
CA MET A 316 19.35 17.62 8.94
C MET A 316 19.83 18.96 9.48
N GLU A 317 18.97 19.98 9.45
CA GLU A 317 19.19 21.13 10.32
C GLU A 317 18.85 20.73 11.76
N ASN A 318 19.76 21.02 12.70
CA ASN A 318 19.43 20.98 14.12
C ASN A 318 18.42 22.11 14.36
N LYS A 319 17.12 21.81 14.23
CA LYS A 319 16.10 22.62 14.85
C LYS A 319 16.32 22.51 16.37
N GLY A 320 16.92 23.54 16.95
CA GLY A 320 16.96 23.68 18.39
C GLY A 320 15.53 23.72 18.92
N LYS A 321 15.23 22.82 19.86
CA LYS A 321 13.94 22.71 20.56
C LYS A 321 12.75 22.62 19.59
N GLU A 322 12.48 21.41 19.10
CA GLU A 322 11.14 21.09 18.66
C GLU A 322 10.17 21.32 19.82
N GLN A 323 9.23 22.21 19.54
CA GLN A 323 8.05 22.44 20.34
C GLN A 323 7.36 21.09 20.49
N ALA A 324 7.08 20.68 21.73
CA ALA A 324 6.33 19.46 22.02
C ALA A 324 5.09 19.41 21.09
N PRO A 325 4.74 18.25 20.51
CA PRO A 325 3.57 18.16 19.67
C PRO A 325 2.39 18.74 20.44
N SER A 326 1.81 19.81 19.91
CA SER A 326 0.54 20.34 20.41
C SER A 326 -0.38 19.14 20.52
N ARG A 327 -0.95 18.89 21.71
CA ARG A 327 -1.95 17.85 21.95
C ARG A 327 -2.84 17.77 20.72
N ALA A 328 -2.72 16.70 19.94
CA ALA A 328 -3.63 16.47 18.85
C ALA A 328 -4.99 16.35 19.53
N ASP A 329 -5.87 17.32 19.28
CA ASP A 329 -7.26 17.21 19.69
C ASP A 329 -7.74 15.83 19.19
N PRO A 330 -8.42 15.03 20.03
CA PRO A 330 -8.95 13.77 19.56
C PRO A 330 -9.81 14.10 18.36
N VAL A 331 -9.39 13.65 17.18
CA VAL A 331 -10.19 13.79 15.97
C VAL A 331 -11.41 12.92 16.21
N ILE A 332 -12.46 13.52 16.75
CA ILE A 332 -13.77 12.89 16.85
C ILE A 332 -14.26 12.88 15.40
N VAL A 333 -13.91 11.82 14.68
CA VAL A 333 -14.52 11.50 13.39
C VAL A 333 -15.98 11.18 13.71
N SER A 334 -16.83 12.20 13.69
CA SER A 334 -18.27 12.03 13.81
C SER A 334 -18.74 11.17 12.63
N LEU A 335 -19.43 10.08 12.93
CA LEU A 335 -20.07 9.22 11.93
C LEU A 335 -21.36 9.83 11.37
N GLU A 336 -21.79 10.97 11.90
CA GLU A 336 -23.03 11.64 11.52
C GLU A 336 -22.80 12.54 10.31
N GLU A 337 -23.42 12.14 9.19
CA GLU A 337 -23.39 12.90 7.95
C GLU A 337 -24.57 13.86 7.84
N ASN A 338 -24.35 15.01 7.21
CA ASN A 338 -25.42 15.95 6.89
C ASN A 338 -26.46 15.31 5.95
N PRO A 339 -27.78 15.49 6.19
CA PRO A 339 -28.83 14.80 5.44
C PRO A 339 -28.83 15.15 3.94
N LEU A 340 -28.45 16.38 3.58
CA LEU A 340 -28.29 16.78 2.18
C LEU A 340 -27.14 16.04 1.48
N VAL A 341 -26.03 15.84 2.19
CA VAL A 341 -24.85 15.15 1.65
C VAL A 341 -25.16 13.69 1.41
N LYS A 342 -25.87 13.05 2.36
CA LYS A 342 -26.34 11.67 2.21
C LYS A 342 -27.22 11.49 0.98
N THR A 343 -28.25 12.33 0.81
CA THR A 343 -29.14 12.25 -0.36
C THR A 343 -28.39 12.47 -1.68
N LEU A 344 -27.44 13.40 -1.70
CA LEU A 344 -26.60 13.63 -2.89
C LEU A 344 -25.72 12.42 -3.20
N LEU A 345 -25.13 11.79 -2.18
CA LEU A 345 -24.32 10.58 -2.33
C LEU A 345 -25.14 9.41 -2.84
N ASP A 346 -26.34 9.18 -2.28
CA ASP A 346 -27.25 8.11 -2.70
C ASP A 346 -27.68 8.28 -4.16
N LEU A 347 -28.07 9.51 -4.56
CA LEU A 347 -28.42 9.81 -5.95
C LEU A 347 -27.23 9.63 -6.89
N SER A 348 -26.05 10.09 -6.49
CA SER A 348 -24.81 9.90 -7.25
C SER A 348 -24.44 8.43 -7.42
N LEU A 349 -24.69 7.60 -6.40
CA LEU A 349 -24.45 6.17 -6.44
C LEU A 349 -25.36 5.49 -7.48
N ILE A 350 -26.65 5.82 -7.48
CA ILE A 350 -27.62 5.26 -8.46
C ILE A 350 -27.19 5.61 -9.88
N ILE A 351 -26.81 6.86 -10.14
CA ILE A 351 -26.32 7.30 -11.46
C ILE A 351 -25.04 6.54 -11.85
N CYS A 352 -24.07 6.45 -10.94
CA CYS A 352 -22.82 5.70 -11.19
C CYS A 352 -23.09 4.24 -11.56
N ILE A 353 -23.95 3.54 -10.82
CA ILE A 353 -24.27 2.14 -11.07
C ILE A 353 -24.98 1.99 -12.42
N SER A 354 -25.95 2.87 -12.72
CA SER A 354 -26.70 2.85 -13.97
C SER A 354 -25.79 3.07 -15.18
N CYS A 355 -24.90 4.07 -15.11
CA CYS A 355 -23.89 4.32 -16.13
C CYS A 355 -22.91 3.15 -16.28
N ALA A 356 -22.47 2.54 -15.18
CA ALA A 356 -21.55 1.40 -15.22
C ALA A 356 -22.22 0.18 -15.89
N ILE A 357 -23.48 -0.12 -15.56
CA ILE A 357 -24.24 -1.21 -16.19
C ILE A 357 -24.44 -0.92 -17.68
N PHE A 358 -24.79 0.31 -18.05
CA PHE A 358 -24.95 0.70 -19.45
C PHE A 358 -23.64 0.56 -20.23
N LEU A 359 -22.52 1.08 -19.72
CA LEU A 359 -21.23 0.97 -20.37
C LEU A 359 -20.79 -0.48 -20.49
N TRP A 360 -21.00 -1.29 -19.45
CA TRP A 360 -20.72 -2.71 -19.50
C TRP A 360 -21.59 -3.40 -20.55
N GLY A 361 -22.90 -3.19 -20.58
CA GLY A 361 -23.79 -3.80 -21.56
C GLY A 361 -23.61 -3.30 -23.01
N TYR A 362 -23.08 -2.09 -23.20
CA TYR A 362 -22.82 -1.53 -24.53
C TYR A 362 -21.46 -1.98 -25.09
N PHE A 363 -20.44 -2.14 -24.24
CA PHE A 363 -19.09 -2.52 -24.64
C PHE A 363 -18.72 -3.99 -24.39
N ALA A 364 -19.54 -4.74 -23.66
CA ALA A 364 -19.46 -6.21 -23.59
C ALA A 364 -20.07 -6.83 -24.86
#